data_AF-A0A4Y3KAT5-F1
#
_entry.id   AF-A0A4Y3KAT5-F1
#
_cell.length_a   1.000
_cell.length_b   1.000
_cell.length_c   1.000
_cell.angle_alpha   90.00
_cell.angle_beta   90.00
_cell.angle_gamma   90.00
#
_symmetry.space_group_name_H-M   'P 1'
#
loop_
_entity.id
_entity.type
_entity.pdbx_description
1 polymer ?
#
loop_
_entity_poly.entity_id
_entity_poly.type
_entity_poly.pdbx_seq_one_letter_code
_entity_poly.pdbx_strand_id
1 'polypeptide(L)' 'MSAQFWLSLALGAAGITGIFLAGSGRKVGWLIGLLIQPVWMVFAVVTGSWGLIPLAVGYGVVYGRNLRRQSSREVTP' A
#
# COMPACT_ATOMS: atom_id res chain seq x y z
N MET A 1 -22.46 -6.03 -13.44
CA MET A 1 -21.28 -6.19 -12.55
C MET A 1 -21.37 -5.14 -11.46
N SER A 2 -21.33 -5.53 -10.19
CA SER A 2 -21.54 -4.62 -9.06
C SER A 2 -20.34 -3.68 -8.84
N ALA A 3 -20.58 -2.50 -8.25
CA ALA A 3 -19.51 -1.53 -7.95
C ALA A 3 -18.37 -2.11 -7.09
N GLN A 4 -18.70 -3.09 -6.25
CA GLN A 4 -17.75 -3.84 -5.44
C GLN A 4 -16.68 -4.54 -6.28
N PHE A 5 -17.08 -5.11 -7.43
CA PHE A 5 -16.17 -5.83 -8.33
C PHE A 5 -15.10 -4.89 -8.91
N TRP A 6 -15.52 -3.72 -9.37
CA TRP A 6 -14.61 -2.71 -9.93
C TRP A 6 -13.68 -2.11 -8.88
N LEU A 7 -14.18 -1.88 -7.67
CA LEU A 7 -13.37 -1.42 -6.54
C LEU A 7 -12.30 -2.44 -6.16
N SER A 8 -12.65 -3.73 -6.04
CA SER A 8 -11.68 -4.79 -5.75
C SER A 8 -10.60 -4.91 -6.83
N LEU A 9 -10.95 -4.73 -8.10
CA LEU A 9 -10.01 -4.75 -9.22
C LEU A 9 -9.06 -3.55 -9.21
N ALA A 10 -9.58 -2.35 -8.97
CA ALA A 10 -8.78 -1.13 -8.84
C ALA A 10 -7.81 -1.21 -7.65
N LEU A 11 -8.29 -1.74 -6.52
CA LEU A 11 -7.51 -1.94 -5.31
C LEU A 11 -6.40 -2.99 -5.49
N GLY A 12 -6.71 -4.11 -6.16
CA GLY A 12 -5.72 -5.13 -6.52
C GLY A 12 -4.65 -4.60 -7.47
N ALA A 13 -5.06 -3.85 -8.51
CA ALA A 13 -4.13 -3.20 -9.43
C ALA A 13 -3.21 -2.21 -8.69
N ALA A 14 -3.76 -1.37 -7.80
CA ALA A 14 -2.98 -0.44 -7.00
C ALA A 14 -1.98 -1.14 -6.07
N GLY A 15 -2.37 -2.27 -5.45
CA GLY A 15 -1.47 -3.08 -4.63
C GLY A 15 -0.30 -3.67 -5.44
N ILE A 16 -0.58 -4.20 -6.64
CA ILE A 16 0.43 -4.75 -7.55
C ILE A 16 1.38 -3.65 -8.04
N THR A 17 0.84 -2.49 -8.44
CA THR A 17 1.65 -1.34 -8.87
C THR A 17 2.52 -0.82 -7.73
N GLY A 18 2.01 -0.79 -6.49
CA GLY A 18 2.79 -0.43 -5.30
C GLY A 18 3.98 -1.35 -5.06
N ILE A 19 3.78 -2.67 -5.17
CA ILE A 19 4.86 -3.67 -5.04
C ILE A 19 5.86 -3.57 -6.20
N PHE A 20 5.38 -3.36 -7.43
CA PHE A 20 6.22 -3.22 -8.62
C PHE A 20 7.11 -1.97 -8.53
N LEU A 21 6.56 -0.83 -8.10
CA LEU A 21 7.33 0.40 -7.86
C LEU A 21 8.27 0.27 -6.66
N ALA A 22 7.87 -0.43 -5.60
CA ALA A 22 8.74 -0.72 -4.47
C ALA A 22 9.97 -1.57 -4.87
N GLY A 23 9.79 -2.51 -5.81
CA GLY A 23 10.88 -3.30 -6.41
C GLY A 23 11.86 -2.48 -7.25
N SER A 24 11.47 -1.28 -7.72
CA SER A 24 12.34 -0.40 -8.54
C SER A 24 13.44 0.34 -7.75
N GLY A 25 13.48 0.19 -6.42
CA GLY A 25 14.51 0.84 -5.60
C GLY A 25 14.34 2.37 -5.49
N ARG A 26 13.15 2.92 -5.76
CA ARG A 26 12.83 4.35 -5.58
C ARG A 26 11.95 4.59 -4.35
N LYS A 27 12.30 5.59 -3.53
CA LYS A 27 11.59 5.93 -2.28
C LYS A 27 10.10 6.22 -2.48
N VAL A 28 9.78 6.81 -3.63
CA VAL A 28 8.42 7.22 -4.00
C VAL A 28 7.47 6.02 -4.00
N GLY A 29 7.93 4.82 -4.40
CA GLY A 29 7.10 3.61 -4.37
C GLY A 29 6.65 3.24 -2.95
N TRP A 30 7.56 3.35 -1.98
CA TRP A 30 7.26 3.09 -0.56
C TRP A 30 6.33 4.15 0.04
N LEU A 31 6.48 5.42 -0.35
CA LEU A 31 5.61 6.50 0.12
C LEU A 31 4.18 6.33 -0.37
N ILE A 32 4.01 6.04 -1.68
CA ILE A 32 2.70 5.78 -2.27
C ILE A 32 2.05 4.55 -1.62
N GLY A 33 2.82 3.47 -1.43
CA GLY A 33 2.35 2.29 -0.72
C GLY A 33 1.90 2.59 0.71
N LEU A 34 2.61 3.46 1.44
CA LEU A 34 2.21 3.85 2.79
C LEU A 34 0.90 4.67 2.80
N LEU A 35 0.76 5.62 1.86
CA LEU A 35 -0.39 6.51 1.76
C LEU A 35 -1.68 5.83 1.30
N ILE A 36 -1.60 4.66 0.68
CA ILE A 36 -2.79 3.92 0.22
C ILE A 36 -3.44 3.07 1.33
N GLN A 37 -2.73 2.83 2.43
CA GLN A 37 -3.24 2.01 3.54
C GLN A 37 -4.46 2.62 4.26
N PRO A 38 -4.54 3.94 4.52
CA PRO A 38 -5.74 4.59 5.01
C PRO A 38 -6.95 4.43 4.08
N VAL A 39 -6.72 4.48 2.77
CA VAL A 39 -7.79 4.27 1.76
C VAL A 39 -8.33 2.84 1.85
N TRP A 40 -7.45 1.86 1.98
CA TRP A 40 -7.82 0.46 2.23
C TRP A 40 -8.59 0.27 3.53
N MET A 41 -8.22 0.97 4.60
CA MET A 41 -8.93 0.92 5.88
C MET A 41 -10.35 1.49 5.77
N VAL A 42 -10.52 2.65 5.12
CA VAL A 42 -11.84 3.23 4.86
C VAL A 42 -12.69 2.28 4.01
N PHE A 43 -12.12 1.70 2.95
CA PHE A 43 -12.80 0.70 2.13
C PHE A 43 -13.23 -0.52 2.95
N ALA A 44 -12.36 -1.03 3.84
CA ALA A 44 -12.66 -2.16 4.71
C ALA A 44 -13.85 -1.89 5.63
N VAL A 45 -13.91 -0.69 6.22
CA VAL A 45 -15.02 -0.27 7.09
C VAL A 45 -16.32 -0.14 6.28
N VAL A 46 -16.28 0.54 5.13
CA VAL A 46 -17.47 0.76 4.28
C VAL A 46 -18.05 -0.56 3.73
N THR A 47 -17.19 -1.53 3.42
CA THR A 47 -17.62 -2.82 2.86
C THR A 47 -17.83 -3.92 3.90
N GLY A 48 -17.63 -3.63 5.20
CA GLY A 48 -17.72 -4.63 6.28
C GLY A 48 -16.61 -5.70 6.21
N SER A 49 -15.55 -5.45 5.45
CA SER A 49 -14.44 -6.39 5.22
C SER A 49 -13.37 -6.24 6.29
N TRP A 50 -13.72 -6.53 7.54
CA TRP A 50 -12.84 -6.32 8.72
C TRP A 50 -11.48 -7.01 8.62
N GLY A 51 -11.38 -8.13 7.89
CA GLY A 51 -10.10 -8.83 7.64
C GLY A 51 -9.06 -8.01 6.86
N LEU A 52 -9.48 -6.97 6.14
CA LEU A 52 -8.57 -6.08 5.41
C LEU A 52 -7.87 -5.06 6.31
N ILE A 53 -8.41 -4.77 7.50
CA ILE A 53 -7.80 -3.81 8.44
C ILE A 53 -6.42 -4.30 8.94
N PRO A 54 -6.28 -5.51 9.54
CA PRO A 54 -4.98 -6.00 9.97
C PRO A 54 -4.01 -6.17 8.80
N LEU A 55 -4.52 -6.54 7.61
CA LEU A 55 -3.73 -6.60 6.38
C LEU A 55 -3.18 -5.20 5.99
N ALA A 56 -4.04 -4.19 6.03
CA ALA A 56 -3.67 -2.81 5.71
C ALA A 56 -2.64 -2.25 6.70
N VAL A 57 -2.77 -2.59 7.99
CA VAL A 57 -1.79 -2.25 9.01
C VAL A 57 -0.45 -2.95 8.73
N GLY A 58 -0.46 -4.26 8.44
CA GLY A 58 0.75 -5.02 8.12
C GLY A 58 1.52 -4.45 6.94
N TYR A 59 0.83 -4.14 5.85
CA TYR A 59 1.43 -3.46 4.69
C TYR A 59 1.96 -2.06 5.05
N GLY A 60 1.23 -1.28 5.85
CA GLY A 60 1.68 0.04 6.31
C GLY A 60 2.98 -0.03 7.10
N VAL A 61 3.14 -1.02 7.99
CA VAL A 61 4.38 -1.24 8.73
C VAL A 61 5.54 -1.58 7.79
N VAL A 62 5.33 -2.47 6.81
CA VAL A 62 6.36 -2.86 5.84
C VAL A 62 6.78 -1.68 4.98
N TYR A 63 5.83 -0.93 4.43
CA TYR A 63 6.08 0.24 3.61
C TYR A 63 6.79 1.35 4.40
N GLY A 64 6.34 1.63 5.63
CA GLY A 64 6.98 2.60 6.52
C GLY A 64 8.42 2.21 6.89
N ARG A 65 8.67 0.93 7.16
CA ARG A 65 10.03 0.41 7.47
C ARG A 65 10.96 0.54 6.26
N ASN A 66 10.50 0.17 5.07
CA ASN A 66 11.32 0.25 3.86
C ASN A 66 11.55 1.69 3.40
N LEU A 67 10.56 2.58 3.53
CA LEU A 67 10.72 4.01 3.28
C LEU A 67 11.84 4.61 4.14
N ARG A 68 11.88 4.26 5.44
CA ARG A 68 12.96 4.68 6.36
C ARG A 68 14.31 4.08 5.96
N ARG A 69 14.36 2.78 5.68
CA ARG A 69 15.61 2.08 5.32
C ARG A 69 16.23 2.62 4.03
N GLN A 70 15.41 2.95 3.05
CA GLN A 70 15.90 3.49 1.78
C GLN A 70 16.27 4.97 1.90
N SER A 71 15.67 5.70 2.86
CA SER A 71 16.10 7.04 3.26
C SER A 71 17.55 7.10 3.72
N SER A 72 18.01 6.08 4.44
CA SER A 72 19.40 5.95 4.86
C SER A 72 20.37 5.54 3.73
N ARG A 73 19.90 5.02 2.59
CA ARG A 73 20.76 4.58 1.48
C ARG A 73 21.07 5.67 0.45
N GLU A 74 20.20 6.67 0.30
CA GLU A 74 20.47 7.83 -0.58
C GLU A 74 21.40 8.87 0.07
N VAL A 75 21.66 8.79 1.38
CA VAL A 75 22.51 9.75 2.11
C VAL A 75 24.00 9.37 2.08
N THR A 76 24.34 8.14 1.68
CA THR A 76 25.73 7.69 1.52
C THR A 76 26.02 7.42 0.03
N PRO A 77 26.67 8.35 -0.68
CA PRO A 77 27.25 8.08 -2.00
C PRO A 77 28.50 7.21 -1.90
#